data_AF-C2BG44-F1
#
_entry.id   AF-C2BG44-F1
#
_cell.length_a   1.000
_cell.length_b   1.000
_cell.length_c   1.000
_cell.angle_alpha   90.00
_cell.angle_beta   90.00
_cell.angle_gamma   90.00
#
_symmetry.space_group_name_H-M   'P 1'
#
loop_
_entity.id
_entity.type
_entity.pdbx_description
1 polymer ?
#
loop_
_entity_poly.entity_id
_entity_poly.type
_entity_poly.pdbx_seq_one_letter_code
_entity_poly.pdbx_strand_id
1 'polypeptide(L)'
;MRRLEELKAGEVFKFGKFEWIKLADLDEGVLAITKKHLPVRRRVSEDGNNWKNAELRKWLNINFYNALIDNGASEEDFLFFERDLKALDGQENYGTCIDKISLLSAEEFERYKGLIPFTKDWWRILTPDNKGKNKAYYNCVIGEKKTISCHIPQFIGQVHPICRIRSDKEVEEITITGKIKNWIRDRNLDTADPKGQMLKLVEETGELAEGLAKNRPDQVKDSIGDIYVVLTALSMQLGYSIEDCIEEAYEEIKDRKGRMVNGIFVKESDL
;
A
#
# COMPACT_ATOMS: atom_id res chain seq x y z
N MET A 1 -8.02 4.50 -12.61
CA MET A 1 -7.07 3.37 -12.44
C MET A 1 -5.84 3.67 -13.28
N ARG A 2 -4.67 3.12 -12.92
CA ARG A 2 -3.42 3.26 -13.69
C ARG A 2 -2.82 1.88 -13.91
N ARG A 3 -2.09 1.69 -15.02
CA ARG A 3 -1.38 0.43 -15.25
C ARG A 3 -0.17 0.33 -14.34
N LEU A 4 0.16 -0.89 -13.89
CA LEU A 4 1.30 -1.11 -12.99
C LEU A 4 2.63 -0.64 -13.57
N GLU A 5 2.83 -0.77 -14.88
CA GLU A 5 4.02 -0.27 -15.58
C GLU A 5 4.20 1.25 -15.47
N GLU A 6 3.12 2.00 -15.31
CA GLU A 6 3.17 3.47 -15.20
C GLU A 6 3.57 3.94 -13.80
N LEU A 7 3.41 3.09 -12.78
CA LEU A 7 3.77 3.44 -11.40
C LEU A 7 5.29 3.55 -11.24
N LYS A 8 5.76 4.41 -10.34
CA LYS A 8 7.18 4.49 -9.99
C LYS A 8 7.52 3.48 -8.89
N ALA A 9 8.78 3.03 -8.84
CA ALA A 9 9.27 2.23 -7.71
C ALA A 9 9.06 2.98 -6.38
N GLY A 10 8.51 2.30 -5.39
CA GLY A 10 8.10 2.85 -4.09
C GLY A 10 6.65 3.34 -4.03
N GLU A 11 5.95 3.49 -5.16
CA GLU A 11 4.53 3.84 -5.14
C GLU A 11 3.68 2.71 -4.58
N VAL A 12 2.61 3.11 -3.88
CA VAL A 12 1.68 2.18 -3.22
C VAL A 12 0.42 2.06 -4.07
N PHE A 13 -0.02 0.83 -4.30
CA PHE A 13 -1.24 0.52 -5.04
C PHE A 13 -2.07 -0.54 -4.30
N LYS A 14 -3.34 -0.69 -4.67
CA LYS A 14 -4.18 -1.77 -4.16
C LYS A 14 -4.32 -2.90 -5.17
N PHE A 15 -4.22 -4.13 -4.68
CA PHE A 15 -4.43 -5.35 -5.46
C PHE A 15 -4.93 -6.47 -4.55
N GLY A 16 -6.05 -7.11 -4.91
CA GLY A 16 -6.73 -8.10 -4.07
C GLY A 16 -7.17 -7.57 -2.70
N LYS A 17 -7.57 -6.28 -2.60
CA LYS A 17 -7.81 -5.49 -1.36
C LYS A 17 -6.60 -5.28 -0.42
N PHE A 18 -5.41 -5.76 -0.76
CA PHE A 18 -4.21 -5.46 0.01
C PHE A 18 -3.49 -4.25 -0.59
N GLU A 19 -2.79 -3.49 0.27
CA GLU A 19 -1.85 -2.45 -0.18
C GLU A 19 -0.50 -3.09 -0.51
N TRP A 20 0.03 -2.77 -1.68
CA TRP A 20 1.31 -3.26 -2.19
C TRP A 20 2.21 -2.09 -2.54
N ILE A 21 3.52 -2.33 -2.51
CA ILE A 21 4.55 -1.38 -2.92
C ILE A 21 5.21 -1.94 -4.18
N LYS A 22 5.25 -1.14 -5.24
CA LYS A 22 6.01 -1.48 -6.44
C LYS A 22 7.50 -1.45 -6.12
N LEU A 23 8.22 -2.55 -6.35
CA LEU A 23 9.66 -2.64 -6.11
C LEU A 23 10.47 -2.41 -7.38
N ALA A 24 10.08 -3.09 -8.46
CA ALA A 24 10.79 -3.01 -9.74
C ALA A 24 9.89 -3.44 -10.90
N ASP A 25 10.17 -2.91 -12.09
CA ASP A 25 9.73 -3.49 -13.34
C ASP A 25 10.66 -4.65 -13.71
N LEU A 26 10.08 -5.80 -14.02
CA LEU A 26 10.75 -6.99 -14.53
C LEU A 26 10.16 -7.33 -15.90
N ASP A 27 10.72 -8.33 -16.57
CA ASP A 27 10.18 -8.80 -17.84
C ASP A 27 8.71 -9.20 -17.70
N GLU A 28 7.84 -8.78 -18.62
CA GLU A 28 6.39 -9.04 -18.61
C GLU A 28 5.58 -8.60 -17.34
N GLY A 29 6.22 -8.08 -16.27
CA GLY A 29 5.51 -7.79 -15.03
C GLY A 29 6.29 -7.04 -13.96
N VAL A 30 5.56 -6.57 -12.96
CA VAL A 30 6.05 -5.78 -11.83
C VAL A 30 6.27 -6.66 -10.61
N LEU A 31 7.43 -6.55 -9.97
CA LEU A 31 7.68 -7.11 -8.65
C LEU A 31 7.08 -6.19 -7.58
N ALA A 32 6.23 -6.74 -6.73
CA ALA A 32 5.59 -6.02 -5.65
C ALA A 32 5.70 -6.75 -4.31
N ILE A 33 5.65 -5.98 -3.22
CA ILE A 33 5.63 -6.48 -1.83
C ILE A 33 4.43 -5.93 -1.09
N THR A 34 3.83 -6.70 -0.17
CA THR A 34 2.77 -6.15 0.69
C THR A 34 3.32 -5.01 1.55
N LYS A 35 2.56 -3.92 1.69
CA LYS A 35 2.95 -2.78 2.52
C LYS A 35 2.92 -3.09 4.01
N LYS A 36 1.93 -3.87 4.45
CA LYS A 36 1.81 -4.38 5.83
C LYS A 36 2.25 -5.84 5.87
N HIS A 37 2.87 -6.25 6.98
CA HIS A 37 3.13 -7.65 7.24
C HIS A 37 1.82 -8.40 7.50
N LEU A 38 1.81 -9.69 7.16
CA LEU A 38 0.72 -10.58 7.52
C LEU A 38 1.07 -11.36 8.80
N PRO A 39 0.16 -11.40 9.80
CA PRO A 39 0.39 -12.16 11.01
C PRO A 39 0.25 -13.67 10.73
N VAL A 40 1.35 -14.39 10.58
CA VAL A 40 1.33 -15.85 10.45
C VAL A 40 1.72 -16.49 11.78
N ARG A 41 0.77 -16.54 12.71
CA ARG A 41 0.95 -17.26 13.99
C ARG A 41 0.71 -18.77 13.80
N ARG A 42 1.65 -19.45 13.13
CA ARG A 42 1.67 -20.91 13.02
C ARG A 42 3.00 -21.47 13.54
N ARG A 43 2.97 -22.63 14.22
CA ARG A 43 4.19 -23.34 14.62
C ARG A 43 4.91 -23.85 13.36
N VAL A 44 6.23 -23.75 13.34
CA VAL A 44 7.08 -24.31 12.27
C VAL A 44 7.23 -25.80 12.57
N SER A 45 6.92 -26.68 11.61
CA SER A 45 7.33 -28.09 11.68
C SER A 45 8.85 -28.21 11.47
N GLU A 46 9.49 -29.30 11.89
CA GLU A 46 10.95 -29.45 11.70
C GLU A 46 11.38 -29.34 10.22
N ASP A 47 10.51 -29.74 9.28
CA ASP A 47 10.72 -29.62 7.82
C ASP A 47 10.37 -28.22 7.24
N GLY A 48 9.73 -27.35 8.03
CA GLY A 48 9.20 -26.04 7.60
C GLY A 48 10.26 -24.96 7.30
N ASN A 49 11.53 -25.31 7.48
CA ASN A 49 12.67 -24.43 7.20
C ASN A 49 13.23 -24.60 5.79
N ASN A 50 13.04 -25.77 5.16
CA ASN A 50 13.26 -25.89 3.72
C ASN A 50 12.05 -25.25 3.02
N TRP A 51 12.27 -24.12 2.34
CA TRP A 51 11.21 -23.39 1.66
C TRP A 51 10.33 -24.29 0.78
N LYS A 52 10.93 -25.26 0.06
CA LYS A 52 10.22 -26.17 -0.84
C LYS A 52 9.09 -26.94 -0.15
N ASN A 53 9.30 -27.31 1.10
CA ASN A 53 8.38 -28.12 1.92
C ASN A 53 7.68 -27.28 3.00
N ALA A 54 7.86 -25.96 3.01
CA ALA A 54 7.37 -25.12 4.08
C ALA A 54 5.84 -24.98 4.03
N GLU A 55 5.18 -25.25 5.16
CA GLU A 55 3.75 -24.96 5.33
C GLU A 55 3.40 -23.49 5.07
N LEU A 56 4.35 -22.57 5.32
CA LEU A 56 4.22 -21.17 4.96
C LEU A 56 4.13 -20.98 3.44
N ARG A 57 4.99 -21.64 2.66
CA ARG A 57 4.96 -21.58 1.19
C ARG A 57 3.62 -22.08 0.65
N LYS A 58 3.12 -23.19 1.21
CA LYS A 58 1.79 -23.73 0.89
C LYS A 58 0.68 -22.74 1.25
N TRP A 59 0.73 -22.14 2.44
CA TRP A 59 -0.26 -21.14 2.85
C TRP A 59 -0.25 -19.90 1.94
N LEU A 60 0.92 -19.42 1.53
CA LEU A 60 1.02 -18.29 0.60
C LEU A 60 0.39 -18.62 -0.76
N ASN A 61 0.78 -19.75 -1.35
CA ASN A 61 0.37 -20.12 -2.71
C ASN A 61 -1.03 -20.75 -2.81
N ILE A 62 -1.69 -21.05 -1.68
CA ILE A 62 -3.06 -21.57 -1.65
C ILE A 62 -3.97 -20.58 -0.93
N ASN A 63 -3.78 -20.41 0.39
CA ASN A 63 -4.74 -19.68 1.21
C ASN A 63 -4.69 -18.17 0.94
N PHE A 64 -3.49 -17.58 0.96
CA PHE A 64 -3.35 -16.15 0.71
C PHE A 64 -3.60 -15.81 -0.77
N TYR A 65 -3.13 -16.66 -1.69
CA TYR A 65 -3.47 -16.57 -3.10
C TYR A 65 -4.99 -16.56 -3.33
N ASN A 66 -5.73 -17.53 -2.80
CA ASN A 66 -7.19 -17.56 -2.93
C ASN A 66 -7.85 -16.32 -2.30
N ALA A 67 -7.32 -15.84 -1.17
CA ALA A 67 -7.81 -14.59 -0.58
C ALA A 67 -7.62 -13.39 -1.52
N LEU A 68 -6.57 -13.33 -2.33
CA LEU A 68 -6.42 -12.27 -3.35
C LEU A 68 -7.47 -12.42 -4.45
N ILE A 69 -7.71 -13.65 -4.93
CA ILE A 69 -8.71 -13.96 -5.95
C ILE A 69 -10.12 -13.59 -5.48
N ASP A 70 -10.50 -14.03 -4.28
CA ASP A 70 -11.79 -13.72 -3.64
C ASP A 70 -12.00 -12.20 -3.44
N ASN A 71 -10.92 -11.42 -3.49
CA ASN A 71 -10.93 -9.98 -3.33
C ASN A 71 -10.62 -9.21 -4.63
N GLY A 72 -10.87 -9.84 -5.78
CA GLY A 72 -10.94 -9.18 -7.09
C GLY A 72 -9.67 -9.28 -7.94
N ALA A 73 -8.65 -10.04 -7.50
CA ALA A 73 -7.56 -10.42 -8.40
C ALA A 73 -8.02 -11.54 -9.35
N SER A 74 -7.47 -11.56 -10.56
CA SER A 74 -7.65 -12.67 -11.52
C SER A 74 -6.43 -13.59 -11.47
N GLU A 75 -6.61 -14.88 -11.76
CA GLU A 75 -5.48 -15.82 -11.82
C GLU A 75 -4.45 -15.41 -12.88
N GLU A 76 -4.91 -14.82 -13.97
CA GLU A 76 -4.08 -14.37 -15.09
C GLU A 76 -3.20 -13.16 -14.75
N ASP A 77 -3.52 -12.44 -13.66
CA ASP A 77 -2.74 -11.30 -13.20
C ASP A 77 -1.38 -11.74 -12.65
N PHE A 78 -1.27 -12.98 -12.17
CA PHE A 78 -0.09 -13.48 -11.48
C PHE A 78 0.89 -14.15 -12.44
N LEU A 79 2.14 -13.72 -12.39
CA LEU A 79 3.23 -14.37 -13.09
C LEU A 79 3.98 -15.30 -12.13
N PHE A 80 4.27 -16.51 -12.60
CA PHE A 80 5.17 -17.40 -11.90
C PHE A 80 6.61 -16.89 -12.01
N PHE A 81 7.40 -17.13 -10.97
CA PHE A 81 8.81 -16.79 -11.00
C PHE A 81 9.66 -17.77 -10.21
N GLU A 82 10.84 -18.00 -10.76
CA GLU A 82 11.87 -18.81 -10.13
C GLU A 82 12.45 -18.08 -8.92
N ARG A 83 12.72 -18.85 -7.87
CA ARG A 83 13.28 -18.42 -6.60
C ARG A 83 14.56 -19.20 -6.34
N ASP A 84 15.67 -18.48 -6.27
CA ASP A 84 16.94 -19.03 -5.81
C ASP A 84 16.92 -19.17 -4.28
N LEU A 85 17.12 -20.39 -3.78
CA LEU A 85 17.16 -20.70 -2.34
C LEU A 85 18.58 -20.70 -1.79
N LYS A 86 19.51 -20.03 -2.47
CA LYS A 86 20.86 -19.72 -1.99
C LYS A 86 20.85 -19.28 -0.53
N ALA A 87 21.70 -19.93 0.26
CA ALA A 87 21.86 -19.62 1.67
C ALA A 87 22.59 -18.29 1.87
N LEU A 88 22.46 -17.71 3.07
CA LEU A 88 23.06 -16.42 3.41
C LEU A 88 24.60 -16.42 3.27
N ASP A 89 25.26 -17.57 3.43
CA ASP A 89 26.70 -17.75 3.23
C ASP A 89 27.10 -18.01 1.77
N GLY A 90 26.14 -17.98 0.84
CA GLY A 90 26.34 -18.15 -0.61
C GLY A 90 26.24 -19.59 -1.11
N GLN A 91 26.04 -20.58 -0.24
CA GLN A 91 25.92 -21.98 -0.68
C GLN A 91 24.60 -22.23 -1.44
N GLU A 92 24.66 -23.06 -2.49
CA GLU A 92 23.55 -23.30 -3.43
C GLU A 92 22.80 -24.62 -3.19
N ASN A 93 23.06 -25.28 -2.06
CA ASN A 93 22.65 -26.66 -1.79
C ASN A 93 21.11 -26.86 -1.71
N TYR A 94 20.33 -25.78 -1.64
CA TYR A 94 18.87 -25.82 -1.56
C TYR A 94 18.18 -25.76 -2.93
N GLY A 95 18.92 -25.43 -3.99
CA GLY A 95 18.45 -25.32 -5.38
C GLY A 95 17.38 -24.23 -5.58
N THR A 96 16.55 -24.41 -6.60
CA THR A 96 15.53 -23.40 -6.97
C THR A 96 14.10 -23.95 -6.87
N CYS A 97 13.10 -23.07 -6.83
CA CYS A 97 11.68 -23.42 -6.94
C CYS A 97 10.91 -22.35 -7.71
N ILE A 98 9.69 -22.66 -8.15
CA ILE A 98 8.79 -21.73 -8.83
C ILE A 98 7.60 -21.43 -7.92
N ASP A 99 7.30 -20.15 -7.72
CA ASP A 99 6.20 -19.66 -6.88
C ASP A 99 5.33 -18.64 -7.64
N LYS A 100 4.05 -18.50 -7.24
CA LYS A 100 3.22 -17.33 -7.56
C LYS A 100 3.36 -16.24 -6.50
N ILE A 101 3.46 -16.66 -5.23
CA ILE A 101 3.65 -15.79 -4.08
C ILE A 101 4.81 -16.34 -3.26
N SER A 102 5.78 -15.48 -2.97
CA SER A 102 7.01 -15.86 -2.26
C SER A 102 7.38 -14.81 -1.21
N LEU A 103 8.63 -14.86 -0.73
CA LEU A 103 9.24 -13.84 0.13
C LEU A 103 10.47 -13.25 -0.55
N LEU A 104 10.87 -12.04 -0.16
CA LEU A 104 12.15 -11.46 -0.59
C LEU A 104 13.32 -12.35 -0.19
N SER A 105 14.33 -12.47 -1.06
CA SER A 105 15.65 -12.96 -0.68
C SER A 105 16.45 -11.87 0.06
N ALA A 106 17.55 -12.25 0.70
CA ALA A 106 18.48 -11.30 1.31
C ALA A 106 19.02 -10.29 0.29
N GLU A 107 19.35 -10.74 -0.92
CA GLU A 107 19.86 -9.87 -1.98
C GLU A 107 18.79 -8.88 -2.46
N GLU A 108 17.56 -9.35 -2.70
CA GLU A 108 16.45 -8.49 -3.10
C GLU A 108 16.10 -7.49 -1.98
N PHE A 109 16.16 -7.93 -0.72
CA PHE A 109 15.98 -7.03 0.42
C PHE A 109 17.04 -5.93 0.43
N GLU A 110 18.32 -6.26 0.30
CA GLU A 110 19.39 -5.27 0.26
C GLU A 110 19.21 -4.27 -0.90
N ARG A 111 18.73 -4.77 -2.05
CA ARG A 111 18.44 -3.95 -3.24
C ARG A 111 17.27 -3.00 -3.03
N TYR A 112 16.20 -3.44 -2.36
CA TYR A 112 14.93 -2.71 -2.29
C TYR A 112 14.59 -2.13 -0.91
N LYS A 113 15.41 -2.34 0.13
CA LYS A 113 15.15 -1.89 1.51
C LYS A 113 14.90 -0.38 1.65
N GLY A 114 15.35 0.44 0.69
CA GLY A 114 15.06 1.87 0.65
C GLY A 114 13.60 2.20 0.36
N LEU A 115 12.90 1.32 -0.36
CA LEU A 115 11.49 1.48 -0.75
C LEU A 115 10.52 0.92 0.30
N ILE A 116 10.98 -0.01 1.13
CA ILE A 116 10.15 -0.71 2.13
C ILE A 116 10.06 0.17 3.39
N PRO A 117 8.85 0.51 3.89
CA PRO A 117 8.69 1.27 5.13
C PRO A 117 9.33 0.59 6.33
N PHE A 118 9.66 1.38 7.35
CA PHE A 118 10.09 0.84 8.64
C PHE A 118 8.94 0.04 9.27
N THR A 119 9.27 -1.16 9.78
CA THR A 119 8.37 -1.97 10.60
C THR A 119 9.01 -2.17 11.97
N LYS A 120 8.21 -2.01 13.03
CA LYS A 120 8.66 -2.29 14.40
C LYS A 120 8.89 -3.78 14.64
N ASP A 121 8.19 -4.62 13.89
CA ASP A 121 8.27 -6.05 14.03
C ASP A 121 9.30 -6.68 13.08
N TRP A 122 9.86 -7.80 13.52
CA TRP A 122 10.69 -8.64 12.67
C TRP A 122 9.84 -9.48 11.72
N TRP A 123 10.36 -9.73 10.52
CA TRP A 123 9.68 -10.56 9.52
C TRP A 123 10.65 -11.45 8.76
N ARG A 124 10.16 -12.64 8.35
CA ARG A 124 10.95 -13.68 7.69
C ARG A 124 11.20 -13.36 6.21
N ILE A 125 12.42 -13.63 5.75
CA ILE A 125 12.81 -13.64 4.34
C ILE A 125 12.98 -15.08 3.80
N LEU A 126 13.09 -15.21 2.48
CA LEU A 126 13.25 -16.48 1.77
C LEU A 126 14.58 -17.18 2.09
N THR A 127 15.64 -16.38 2.25
CA THR A 127 17.04 -16.86 2.37
C THR A 127 17.24 -17.67 3.66
N PRO A 128 17.68 -18.94 3.55
CA PRO A 128 18.03 -19.76 4.70
C PRO A 128 19.44 -19.44 5.24
N ASP A 129 19.73 -19.86 6.47
CA ASP A 129 21.08 -19.82 7.05
C ASP A 129 21.61 -21.23 7.42
N ASN A 130 22.89 -21.45 7.12
CA ASN A 130 23.62 -22.73 7.19
C ASN A 130 24.37 -22.96 8.50
N LYS A 131 24.27 -22.07 9.50
CA LYS A 131 25.05 -22.15 10.76
C LYS A 131 24.85 -23.41 11.63
N GLY A 132 24.08 -24.42 11.21
CA GLY A 132 23.91 -25.70 11.90
C GLY A 132 24.41 -26.89 11.08
N LYS A 133 25.32 -27.69 11.66
CA LYS A 133 25.72 -29.01 11.11
C LYS A 133 24.48 -29.84 10.79
N ASN A 134 24.17 -30.03 9.51
CA ASN A 134 23.15 -30.92 8.95
C ASN A 134 21.67 -30.60 9.22
N LYS A 135 21.31 -29.40 9.69
CA LYS A 135 19.89 -29.03 9.80
C LYS A 135 19.71 -27.54 9.52
N ALA A 136 18.98 -27.24 8.46
CA ALA A 136 18.51 -25.91 8.10
C ALA A 136 17.60 -25.36 9.21
N TYR A 137 18.16 -24.76 10.25
CA TYR A 137 17.43 -24.35 11.45
C TYR A 137 17.25 -22.84 11.60
N TYR A 138 17.90 -22.04 10.76
CA TYR A 138 17.91 -20.60 10.90
C TYR A 138 17.13 -19.97 9.76
N ASN A 139 16.02 -19.31 10.11
CA ASN A 139 15.36 -18.39 9.19
C ASN A 139 15.99 -17.02 9.39
N CYS A 140 16.35 -16.38 8.29
CA CYS A 140 16.78 -14.99 8.36
C CYS A 140 15.54 -14.08 8.42
N VAL A 141 15.67 -13.06 9.25
CA VAL A 141 14.63 -12.10 9.56
C VAL A 141 15.20 -10.69 9.45
N ILE A 142 14.36 -9.76 9.05
CA ILE A 142 14.69 -8.34 9.06
C ILE A 142 14.25 -7.78 10.40
N GLY A 143 15.20 -7.31 11.20
CA GLY A 143 14.91 -6.63 12.47
C GLY A 143 14.55 -5.15 12.30
N GLU A 144 14.20 -4.49 13.41
CA GLU A 144 13.82 -3.07 13.48
C GLU A 144 14.81 -2.15 12.73
N LYS A 145 16.12 -2.43 12.80
CA LYS A 145 17.16 -1.61 12.16
C LYS A 145 17.35 -1.90 10.67
N LYS A 146 16.42 -2.62 10.01
CA LYS A 146 16.57 -3.11 8.63
C LYS A 146 17.83 -3.94 8.43
N THR A 147 18.23 -4.67 9.46
CA THR A 147 19.40 -5.56 9.43
C THR A 147 18.94 -7.01 9.36
N ILE A 148 19.62 -7.80 8.53
CA ILE A 148 19.42 -9.24 8.46
C ILE A 148 20.04 -9.88 9.71
N SER A 149 19.25 -10.70 10.39
CA SER A 149 19.68 -11.55 11.50
C SER A 149 19.05 -12.92 11.32
N CYS A 150 19.67 -13.98 11.84
CA CYS A 150 19.14 -15.32 11.66
C CYS A 150 18.99 -16.01 13.03
N HIS A 151 17.82 -16.60 13.25
CA HIS A 151 17.42 -17.17 14.55
C HIS A 151 16.70 -18.50 14.32
N ILE A 152 16.71 -19.37 15.33
CA ILE A 152 15.87 -20.58 15.36
C ILE A 152 14.47 -20.13 15.81
N PRO A 153 13.47 -20.08 14.91
CA PRO A 153 12.16 -19.57 15.28
C PRO A 153 11.32 -20.67 15.94
N GLN A 154 10.68 -20.35 17.06
CA GLN A 154 9.61 -21.20 17.63
C GLN A 154 8.29 -21.09 16.82
N PHE A 155 8.14 -20.05 15.99
CA PHE A 155 6.94 -19.73 15.20
C PHE A 155 7.31 -19.16 13.83
N ILE A 156 6.45 -19.37 12.81
CA ILE A 156 6.68 -18.93 11.42
C ILE A 156 6.92 -17.41 11.31
N GLY A 157 6.40 -16.62 12.26
CA GLY A 157 6.64 -15.18 12.35
C GLY A 157 5.74 -14.36 11.45
N GLN A 158 6.11 -13.10 11.25
CA GLN A 158 5.43 -12.19 10.34
C GLN A 158 6.10 -12.25 8.96
N VAL A 159 5.34 -12.00 7.91
CA VAL A 159 5.87 -12.05 6.53
C VAL A 159 5.38 -10.86 5.72
N HIS A 160 6.21 -10.43 4.78
CA HIS A 160 5.81 -9.56 3.69
C HIS A 160 5.82 -10.37 2.38
N PRO A 161 4.67 -10.91 1.95
CA PRO A 161 4.58 -11.60 0.68
C PRO A 161 5.02 -10.72 -0.48
N ILE A 162 5.66 -11.34 -1.46
CA ILE A 162 5.93 -10.76 -2.77
C ILE A 162 5.23 -11.56 -3.86
N CYS A 163 4.88 -10.89 -4.94
CA CYS A 163 4.44 -11.53 -6.17
C CYS A 163 4.92 -10.73 -7.38
N ARG A 164 4.86 -11.38 -8.56
CA ARG A 164 4.93 -10.69 -9.84
C ARG A 164 3.53 -10.56 -10.42
N ILE A 165 3.18 -9.35 -10.80
CA ILE A 165 1.88 -9.02 -11.39
C ILE A 165 2.14 -8.53 -12.81
N ARG A 166 1.31 -8.89 -13.78
CA ARG A 166 1.46 -8.41 -15.16
C ARG A 166 1.56 -6.88 -15.22
N SER A 167 2.42 -6.37 -16.10
CA SER A 167 2.73 -4.94 -16.17
C SER A 167 1.53 -4.09 -16.63
N ASP A 168 0.69 -4.68 -17.48
CA ASP A 168 -0.53 -4.09 -18.04
C ASP A 168 -1.72 -4.10 -17.07
N LYS A 169 -1.58 -4.70 -15.88
CA LYS A 169 -2.66 -4.73 -14.90
C LYS A 169 -3.01 -3.33 -14.43
N GLU A 170 -4.28 -2.96 -14.62
CA GLU A 170 -4.85 -1.76 -14.02
C GLU A 170 -5.09 -1.97 -12.52
N VAL A 171 -4.58 -1.03 -11.73
CA VAL A 171 -4.71 -1.03 -10.28
C VAL A 171 -5.30 0.28 -9.77
N GLU A 172 -5.96 0.19 -8.62
CA GLU A 172 -6.40 1.35 -7.88
C GLU A 172 -5.19 2.03 -7.23
N GLU A 173 -4.86 3.22 -7.71
CA GLU A 173 -3.86 4.08 -7.09
C GLU A 173 -4.38 4.59 -5.75
N ILE A 174 -3.50 4.64 -4.74
CA ILE A 174 -3.84 5.31 -3.49
C ILE A 174 -3.65 6.82 -3.68
N THR A 175 -4.71 7.47 -4.14
CA THR A 175 -4.78 8.93 -4.27
C THR A 175 -4.59 9.61 -2.92
N ILE A 176 -4.24 10.90 -2.93
CA ILE A 176 -4.15 11.69 -1.68
C ILE A 176 -5.49 11.67 -0.92
N THR A 177 -6.60 11.76 -1.65
CA THR A 177 -7.97 11.62 -1.11
C THR A 177 -8.19 10.23 -0.51
N GLY A 178 -7.68 9.17 -1.13
CA GLY A 178 -7.68 7.82 -0.56
C GLY A 178 -6.91 7.73 0.76
N LYS A 179 -5.76 8.42 0.89
CA LYS A 179 -5.00 8.50 2.14
C LYS A 179 -5.80 9.25 3.23
N ILE A 180 -6.45 10.36 2.86
CA ILE A 180 -7.33 11.12 3.76
C ILE A 180 -8.48 10.25 4.26
N LYS A 181 -9.20 9.56 3.36
CA LYS A 181 -10.27 8.63 3.72
C LYS A 181 -9.82 7.55 4.70
N ASN A 182 -8.63 6.98 4.50
CA ASN A 182 -8.07 6.01 5.45
C ASN A 182 -7.76 6.65 6.80
N TRP A 183 -7.16 7.83 6.83
CA TRP A 183 -6.88 8.57 8.08
C TRP A 183 -8.15 8.88 8.88
N ILE A 184 -9.26 9.18 8.19
CA ILE A 184 -10.61 9.39 8.76
C ILE A 184 -11.14 8.10 9.38
N ARG A 185 -11.12 6.98 8.65
CA ARG A 185 -11.60 5.66 9.13
C ARG A 185 -10.80 5.15 10.32
N ASP A 186 -9.48 5.31 10.29
CA ASP A 186 -8.59 4.88 11.38
C ASP A 186 -8.94 5.58 12.72
N ARG A 187 -9.71 6.67 12.67
CA ARG A 187 -10.19 7.46 13.83
C ARG A 187 -11.69 7.36 14.05
N ASN A 188 -12.40 6.51 13.30
CA ASN A 188 -13.87 6.38 13.30
C ASN A 188 -14.61 7.70 13.03
N LEU A 189 -13.96 8.67 12.39
CA LEU A 189 -14.56 9.97 12.08
C LEU A 189 -15.65 9.84 11.01
N ASP A 190 -15.57 8.84 10.14
CA ASP A 190 -16.54 8.52 9.10
C ASP A 190 -17.91 8.08 9.65
N THR A 191 -17.99 7.71 10.92
CA THR A 191 -19.23 7.30 11.60
C THR A 191 -19.70 8.30 12.65
N ALA A 192 -18.99 9.42 12.81
CA ALA A 192 -19.33 10.47 13.77
C ALA A 192 -20.49 11.36 13.29
N ASP A 193 -21.08 12.14 14.21
CA ASP A 193 -22.16 13.08 13.88
C ASP A 193 -21.65 14.19 12.92
N PRO A 194 -22.26 14.36 11.73
CA PRO A 194 -21.83 15.34 10.74
C PRO A 194 -21.91 16.80 11.22
N LYS A 195 -22.69 17.10 12.26
CA LYS A 195 -22.76 18.47 12.82
C LYS A 195 -21.43 18.96 13.35
N GLY A 196 -20.63 18.07 13.96
CA GLY A 196 -19.29 18.41 14.43
C GLY A 196 -18.36 18.78 13.27
N GLN A 197 -18.45 18.03 12.17
CA GLN A 197 -17.65 18.27 10.98
C GLN A 197 -18.09 19.55 10.23
N MET A 198 -19.39 19.86 10.24
CA MET A 198 -19.91 21.14 9.74
C MET A 198 -19.38 22.33 10.55
N LEU A 199 -19.32 22.23 11.88
CA LEU A 199 -18.71 23.27 12.72
C LEU A 199 -17.22 23.45 12.39
N LYS A 200 -16.50 22.35 12.20
CA LYS A 200 -15.09 22.39 11.79
C LYS A 200 -14.91 23.04 10.42
N LEU A 201 -15.81 22.80 9.48
CA LEU A 201 -15.79 23.47 8.16
C LEU A 201 -15.89 24.99 8.27
N VAL A 202 -16.76 25.48 9.16
CA VAL A 202 -16.89 26.92 9.43
C VAL A 202 -15.61 27.49 10.06
N GLU A 203 -14.99 26.74 10.98
CA GLU A 203 -13.70 27.10 11.59
C GLU A 203 -12.61 27.24 10.52
N GLU A 204 -12.38 26.22 9.68
CA GLU A 204 -11.35 26.26 8.62
C GLU A 204 -11.60 27.38 7.60
N THR A 205 -12.88 27.64 7.27
CA THR A 205 -13.25 28.76 6.41
C THR A 205 -12.94 30.10 7.06
N GLY A 206 -13.13 30.21 8.37
CA GLY A 206 -12.77 31.39 9.16
C GLY A 206 -11.26 31.64 9.17
N GLU A 207 -10.46 30.59 9.34
CA GLU A 207 -9.00 30.68 9.28
C GLU A 207 -8.50 31.10 7.88
N LEU A 208 -9.10 30.56 6.82
CA LEU A 208 -8.83 30.99 5.45
C LEU A 208 -9.12 32.48 5.27
N ALA A 209 -10.28 32.95 5.75
CA ALA A 209 -10.67 34.35 5.67
C ALA A 209 -9.72 35.26 6.45
N GLU A 210 -9.30 34.86 7.66
CA GLU A 210 -8.30 35.59 8.44
C GLU A 210 -6.95 35.64 7.70
N GLY A 211 -6.49 34.51 7.15
CA GLY A 211 -5.24 34.39 6.42
C GLY A 211 -5.18 35.35 5.23
N LEU A 212 -6.27 35.45 4.47
CA LEU A 212 -6.43 36.41 3.37
C LEU A 212 -6.43 37.85 3.89
N ALA A 213 -7.23 38.16 4.91
CA ALA A 213 -7.35 39.52 5.45
C ALA A 213 -6.03 40.06 6.03
N LYS A 214 -5.16 39.16 6.51
CA LYS A 214 -3.87 39.52 7.13
C LYS A 214 -2.66 39.24 6.23
N ASN A 215 -2.85 38.89 4.95
CA ASN A 215 -1.78 38.56 3.99
C ASN A 215 -0.80 37.50 4.51
N ARG A 216 -1.33 36.39 5.03
CA ARG A 216 -0.55 35.26 5.57
C ARG A 216 -0.60 34.07 4.60
N PRO A 217 0.30 33.98 3.60
CA PRO A 217 0.21 32.98 2.53
C PRO A 217 0.33 31.54 3.05
N ASP A 218 1.12 31.31 4.09
CA ASP A 218 1.26 29.97 4.67
C ASP A 218 -0.04 29.49 5.33
N GLN A 219 -0.72 30.37 6.09
CA GLN A 219 -2.03 30.09 6.67
C GLN A 219 -3.08 29.85 5.58
N VAL A 220 -3.10 30.67 4.52
CA VAL A 220 -4.02 30.48 3.39
C VAL A 220 -3.83 29.10 2.74
N LYS A 221 -2.57 28.70 2.52
CA LYS A 221 -2.26 27.40 1.92
C LYS A 221 -2.71 26.23 2.82
N ASP A 222 -2.50 26.35 4.13
CA ASP A 222 -2.88 25.35 5.13
C ASP A 222 -4.41 25.19 5.19
N SER A 223 -5.14 26.30 5.39
CA SER A 223 -6.60 26.29 5.49
C SER A 223 -7.30 25.77 4.23
N ILE A 224 -6.74 26.00 3.03
CA ILE A 224 -7.27 25.38 1.79
C ILE A 224 -7.21 23.85 1.87
N GLY A 225 -6.09 23.31 2.37
CA GLY A 225 -5.92 21.87 2.56
C GLY A 225 -6.87 21.30 3.60
N ASP A 226 -7.01 21.99 4.73
CA ASP A 226 -7.88 21.56 5.83
C ASP A 226 -9.36 21.57 5.46
N ILE A 227 -9.81 22.59 4.72
CA ILE A 227 -11.17 22.61 4.14
C ILE A 227 -11.42 21.35 3.31
N TYR A 228 -10.47 20.94 2.44
CA TYR A 228 -10.64 19.75 1.62
C TYR A 228 -10.71 18.45 2.46
N VAL A 229 -9.87 18.34 3.49
CA VAL A 229 -9.91 17.20 4.44
C VAL A 229 -11.25 17.14 5.16
N VAL A 230 -11.74 18.28 5.64
CA VAL A 230 -13.01 18.40 6.35
C VAL A 230 -14.20 18.05 5.46
N LEU A 231 -14.23 18.54 4.21
CA LEU A 231 -15.26 18.18 3.24
C LEU A 231 -15.25 16.69 2.92
N THR A 232 -14.06 16.09 2.77
CA THR A 232 -13.93 14.64 2.57
C THR A 232 -14.53 13.85 3.73
N ALA A 233 -14.25 14.25 4.99
CA ALA A 233 -14.82 13.62 6.17
C ALA A 233 -16.35 13.79 6.25
N LEU A 234 -16.84 15.00 5.96
CA LEU A 234 -18.28 15.30 5.98
C LEU A 234 -19.04 14.48 4.94
N SER A 235 -18.52 14.36 3.72
CA SER A 235 -19.10 13.49 2.68
C SER A 235 -19.20 12.05 3.16
N MET A 236 -18.15 11.50 3.79
CA MET A 236 -18.17 10.13 4.32
C MET A 236 -19.24 9.94 5.41
N GLN A 237 -19.36 10.88 6.35
CA GLN A 237 -20.37 10.84 7.43
C GLN A 237 -21.81 10.89 6.89
N LEU A 238 -22.01 11.59 5.78
CA LEU A 238 -23.31 11.68 5.10
C LEU A 238 -23.57 10.51 4.12
N GLY A 239 -22.60 9.60 3.95
CA GLY A 239 -22.71 8.47 3.03
C GLY A 239 -22.50 8.82 1.55
N TYR A 240 -21.87 9.97 1.26
CA TYR A 240 -21.56 10.42 -0.10
C TYR A 240 -20.10 10.12 -0.49
N SER A 241 -19.88 10.03 -1.80
CA SER A 241 -18.55 10.03 -2.41
C SER A 241 -18.13 11.48 -2.70
N ILE A 242 -17.01 11.93 -2.14
CA ILE A 242 -16.50 13.28 -2.41
C ILE A 242 -16.14 13.45 -3.89
N GLU A 243 -15.68 12.38 -4.54
CA GLU A 243 -15.37 12.34 -5.97
C GLU A 243 -16.63 12.52 -6.82
N ASP A 244 -17.74 11.90 -6.42
CA ASP A 244 -19.01 12.06 -7.14
C ASP A 244 -19.54 13.48 -6.95
N CYS A 245 -19.44 14.05 -5.74
CA CYS A 245 -19.85 15.43 -5.48
C CYS A 245 -19.07 16.46 -6.32
N ILE A 246 -17.75 16.28 -6.48
CA ILE A 246 -16.93 17.21 -7.29
C ILE A 246 -17.15 16.99 -8.79
N GLU A 247 -17.41 15.76 -9.23
CA GLU A 247 -17.73 15.45 -10.63
C GLU A 247 -19.06 16.12 -11.02
N GLU A 248 -20.10 15.98 -10.19
CA GLU A 248 -21.39 16.65 -10.40
C GLU A 248 -21.22 18.18 -10.47
N ALA A 249 -20.46 18.76 -9.54
CA ALA A 249 -20.17 20.20 -9.57
C ALA A 249 -19.38 20.63 -10.83
N TYR A 250 -18.44 19.80 -11.30
CA TYR A 250 -17.69 20.06 -12.52
C TYR A 250 -18.58 20.02 -13.77
N GLU A 251 -19.44 19.00 -13.88
CA GLU A 251 -20.39 18.85 -14.97
C GLU A 251 -21.35 20.05 -15.10
N GLU A 252 -21.71 20.68 -13.97
CA GLU A 252 -22.49 21.92 -13.98
C GLU A 252 -21.72 23.17 -14.45
N ILE A 253 -20.39 23.21 -14.26
CA ILE A 253 -19.59 24.41 -14.54
C ILE A 253 -18.82 24.36 -15.86
N LYS A 254 -18.53 23.17 -16.39
CA LYS A 254 -17.59 22.96 -17.51
C LYS A 254 -17.92 23.75 -18.78
N ASP A 255 -19.20 23.94 -19.08
CA ASP A 255 -19.65 24.62 -20.30
C ASP A 255 -20.17 26.05 -20.04
N ARG A 256 -20.08 26.56 -18.80
CA ARG A 256 -20.60 27.89 -18.45
C ARG A 256 -19.91 28.99 -19.28
N LYS A 257 -20.73 29.88 -19.82
CA LYS A 257 -20.30 31.13 -20.47
C LYS A 257 -20.53 32.30 -19.53
N GLY A 258 -19.65 33.29 -19.59
CA GLY A 258 -19.65 34.42 -18.66
C GLY A 258 -18.39 35.28 -18.78
N ARG A 259 -18.25 36.26 -17.88
CA ARG A 259 -17.08 37.15 -17.81
C ARG A 259 -16.68 37.45 -16.37
N MET A 260 -15.43 37.87 -16.19
CA MET A 260 -14.94 38.34 -14.89
C MET A 260 -15.46 39.76 -14.61
N VAL A 261 -16.06 39.97 -13.44
CA VAL A 261 -16.47 41.28 -12.93
C VAL A 261 -15.97 41.39 -11.48
N ASN A 262 -15.12 42.37 -11.19
CA ASN A 262 -14.55 42.60 -9.85
C ASN A 262 -13.92 41.35 -9.21
N GLY A 263 -13.24 40.52 -10.01
CA GLY A 263 -12.57 39.30 -9.54
C GLY A 263 -13.49 38.08 -9.38
N ILE A 264 -14.78 38.18 -9.70
CA ILE A 264 -15.75 37.10 -9.65
C ILE A 264 -16.19 36.73 -11.06
N PHE A 265 -16.30 35.43 -11.36
CA PHE A 265 -16.90 34.96 -12.61
C PHE A 265 -18.42 35.12 -12.55
N VAL A 266 -18.99 35.92 -13.46
CA VAL A 266 -20.43 36.13 -13.59
C VAL A 266 -20.92 35.42 -14.85
N LYS A 267 -21.88 34.50 -14.69
CA LYS A 267 -22.47 33.74 -15.79
C LYS A 267 -23.32 34.65 -16.68
N GLU A 268 -23.36 34.35 -17.98
CA GLU A 268 -24.00 35.18 -18.99
C GLU A 268 -25.49 35.44 -18.74
N SER A 269 -26.21 34.48 -18.15
CA SER A 269 -27.61 34.62 -17.75
C SER A 269 -27.86 35.68 -16.67
N ASP A 270 -26.82 36.06 -15.93
CA ASP A 270 -26.88 36.96 -14.77
C ASP A 270 -26.27 38.34 -15.07
N LEU A 271 -25.83 38.58 -16.32
CA LEU A 271 -25.28 39.85 -16.81
C LEU A 271 -26.37 40.78 -17.32
#